data_AF-A0A402A200-F1
#
_entry.id   AF-A0A402A200-F1
#
_cell.length_a   1.000
_cell.length_b   1.000
_cell.length_c   1.000
_cell.angle_alpha   90.00
_cell.angle_beta   90.00
_cell.angle_gamma   90.00
#
_symmetry.space_group_name_H-M   'P 1'
#
loop_
_entity.id
_entity.type
_entity.pdbx_description
1 polymer ?
#
loop_
_entity_poly.entity_id
_entity_poly.type
_entity_poly.pdbx_seq_one_letter_code
_entity_poly.pdbx_strand_id
1 'polypeptide(L)'
;MKPITGQYECVHSSGVGLDYFTSRIDRLVLLPNGTFTLTVQTHSRATHAAKSFAKGEQTSLSAPENRLEGSYTCTETQVDLTFANGGFEQAHLAPDGTGLQIGPNFFTKVSDSTLLPSTHRLKKDMDDIARGLKIASTIGGIAMKAAKTIQGGIQSVQGNAQNSPETPNPPLTTSTPPVMQPAPAQPVQPSIQPGSPAQPAGARFCDQCGAPLRVGKRFCNNCGARVV
;
A
#
# COMPACT_ATOMS: atom_id res chain seq x y z
N MET A 1 26.29 4.42 23.41
CA MET A 1 25.38 4.40 22.24
C MET A 1 23.95 4.48 22.72
N LYS A 2 23.08 5.20 21.99
CA LYS A 2 21.63 5.15 22.28
C LYS A 2 21.13 3.72 22.03
N PRO A 3 20.23 3.19 22.87
CA PRO A 3 19.69 1.87 22.66
C PRO A 3 18.86 1.84 21.36
N ILE A 4 19.15 0.87 20.51
CA ILE A 4 18.38 0.64 19.26
C ILE A 4 17.04 -0.04 19.54
N THR A 5 16.69 -0.29 20.80
CA THR A 5 15.41 -0.86 21.20
C THR A 5 14.26 0.06 20.83
N GLY A 6 13.11 -0.52 20.52
CA GLY A 6 11.90 0.22 20.17
C GLY A 6 11.12 -0.45 19.05
N GLN A 7 10.13 0.27 18.55
CA GLN A 7 9.33 -0.13 17.40
C GLN A 7 9.79 0.63 16.16
N TYR A 8 9.89 -0.10 15.06
CA TYR A 8 10.23 0.41 13.76
C TYR A 8 9.20 -0.05 12.72
N GLU A 9 8.98 0.78 11.71
CA GLU A 9 8.02 0.49 10.64
C GLU A 9 8.62 0.75 9.27
N CYS A 10 8.36 -0.17 8.34
CA CYS A 10 8.63 0.02 6.93
C CYS A 10 7.29 0.17 6.20
N VAL A 11 7.04 1.36 5.66
CA VAL A 11 5.82 1.66 4.89
C VAL A 11 6.11 1.52 3.41
N HIS A 12 5.50 0.52 2.78
CA HIS A 12 5.54 0.31 1.34
C HIS A 12 4.39 1.09 0.71
N SER A 13 4.60 2.39 0.46
CA SER A 13 3.56 3.27 -0.08
C SER A 13 3.17 2.86 -1.51
N SER A 14 1.87 2.91 -1.77
CA SER A 14 1.30 2.72 -3.10
C SER A 14 1.20 4.02 -3.92
N GLY A 15 1.56 5.17 -3.34
CA GLY A 15 1.57 6.48 -4.02
C GLY A 15 0.21 7.11 -4.32
N VAL A 16 -0.90 6.49 -3.90
CA VAL A 16 -2.28 6.93 -4.22
C VAL A 16 -3.00 7.68 -3.08
N GLY A 17 -2.30 7.99 -1.98
CA GLY A 17 -2.90 8.51 -0.75
C GLY A 17 -3.70 7.44 0.02
N LEU A 18 -4.11 7.74 1.26
CA LEU A 18 -4.71 6.78 2.21
C LEU A 18 -3.76 5.64 2.61
N ASP A 19 -2.51 5.98 2.95
CA ASP A 19 -1.45 5.01 3.19
C ASP A 19 -1.84 3.94 4.21
N TYR A 20 -2.64 4.30 5.23
CA TYR A 20 -3.15 3.33 6.22
C TYR A 20 -3.87 2.11 5.60
N PHE A 21 -4.62 2.33 4.51
CA PHE A 21 -5.41 1.26 3.87
C PHE A 21 -4.67 0.63 2.70
N THR A 22 -3.93 1.42 1.94
CA THR A 22 -3.37 1.01 0.65
C THR A 22 -1.93 0.54 0.75
N SER A 23 -1.19 1.00 1.77
CA SER A 23 0.20 0.59 1.98
C SER A 23 0.26 -0.75 2.71
N ARG A 24 1.35 -1.47 2.43
CA ARG A 24 1.80 -2.56 3.28
C ARG A 24 2.70 -1.97 4.36
N ILE A 25 2.47 -2.31 5.62
CA ILE A 25 3.28 -1.84 6.75
C ILE A 25 3.91 -3.05 7.42
N ASP A 26 5.23 -3.16 7.33
CA ASP A 26 5.98 -4.16 8.06
C ASP A 26 6.47 -3.55 9.37
N ARG A 27 6.45 -4.31 10.47
CA ARG A 27 6.79 -3.83 11.81
C ARG A 27 7.91 -4.65 12.40
N LEU A 28 8.97 -3.97 12.84
CA LEU A 28 10.07 -4.57 13.57
C LEU A 28 10.09 -4.04 14.99
N VAL A 29 10.10 -4.93 15.98
CA VAL A 29 10.25 -4.57 17.39
C VAL A 29 11.56 -5.14 17.90
N LEU A 30 12.47 -4.28 18.34
CA LEU A 30 13.74 -4.65 18.96
C LEU A 30 13.61 -4.55 20.48
N LEU A 31 13.78 -5.67 21.17
CA LEU A 31 13.60 -5.79 22.62
C LEU A 31 14.94 -5.63 23.36
N PRO A 32 14.94 -5.09 24.60
CA PRO A 32 16.17 -4.86 25.37
C PRO A 32 17.00 -6.11 25.69
N ASN A 33 16.38 -7.29 25.64
CA ASN A 33 17.04 -8.58 25.86
C ASN A 33 17.78 -9.12 24.61
N GLY A 34 17.85 -8.34 23.53
CA GLY A 34 18.51 -8.77 22.29
C GLY A 34 17.66 -9.67 21.40
N THR A 35 16.35 -9.75 21.62
CA THR A 35 15.43 -10.46 20.72
C THR A 35 14.61 -9.49 19.88
N PHE A 36 14.07 -9.96 18.77
CA PHE A 36 13.20 -9.15 17.93
C PHE A 36 11.94 -9.90 17.47
N THR A 37 10.93 -9.13 17.08
CA THR A 37 9.77 -9.61 16.32
C THR A 37 9.66 -8.77 15.06
N LEU A 38 9.62 -9.43 13.90
CA LEU A 38 9.33 -8.84 12.61
C LEU A 38 7.98 -9.35 12.11
N THR A 39 7.01 -8.46 11.96
CA THR A 39 5.70 -8.75 11.39
C THR A 39 5.65 -8.18 9.97
N VAL A 40 5.57 -9.06 8.98
CA VAL A 40 5.52 -8.69 7.55
C VAL A 40 4.09 -8.89 7.04
N GLN A 41 3.52 -7.86 6.43
CA GLN A 41 2.18 -7.94 5.86
C GLN A 41 2.25 -8.57 4.47
N THR A 42 1.41 -9.57 4.19
CA THR A 42 1.44 -10.21 2.87
C THR A 42 0.85 -9.29 1.79
N HIS A 43 -0.10 -8.44 2.19
CA HIS A 43 -0.77 -7.47 1.32
C HIS A 43 -1.39 -6.35 2.15
N SER A 44 -1.72 -5.22 1.50
CA SER A 44 -2.38 -4.10 2.17
C SER A 44 -3.81 -4.44 2.59
N ARG A 45 -4.34 -3.71 3.58
CA ARG A 45 -5.69 -3.91 4.12
C ARG A 45 -6.77 -3.80 3.05
N ALA A 46 -6.65 -2.82 2.16
CA ALA A 46 -7.57 -2.65 1.02
C ALA A 46 -7.52 -3.84 0.07
N THR A 47 -6.31 -4.34 -0.23
CA THR A 47 -6.13 -5.52 -1.09
C THR A 47 -6.73 -6.78 -0.44
N HIS A 48 -6.60 -6.93 0.89
CA HIS A 48 -7.22 -8.05 1.62
C HIS A 48 -8.74 -8.01 1.47
N ALA A 49 -9.32 -6.86 1.79
CA ALA A 49 -10.76 -6.66 1.77
C ALA A 49 -11.34 -6.89 0.36
N ALA A 50 -10.68 -6.40 -0.68
CA ALA A 50 -11.10 -6.64 -2.06
C ALA A 50 -11.06 -8.13 -2.43
N LYS A 51 -10.01 -8.86 -2.02
CA LYS A 51 -9.88 -10.31 -2.28
C LYS A 51 -10.92 -11.13 -1.53
N SER A 52 -11.19 -10.83 -0.26
CA SER A 52 -12.22 -11.52 0.53
C SER A 52 -13.62 -11.23 0.01
N PHE A 53 -13.90 -9.99 -0.40
CA PHE A 53 -15.18 -9.63 -1.02
C PHE A 53 -15.41 -10.41 -2.32
N ALA A 54 -14.40 -10.48 -3.19
CA ALA A 54 -14.49 -11.25 -4.43
C ALA A 54 -14.73 -12.75 -4.20
N LYS A 55 -14.37 -13.27 -3.02
CA LYS A 55 -14.56 -14.68 -2.62
C LYS A 55 -15.83 -14.92 -1.79
N GLY A 56 -16.60 -13.89 -1.47
CA GLY A 56 -17.82 -14.00 -0.65
C GLY A 56 -17.55 -14.27 0.84
N GLU A 57 -16.33 -14.03 1.32
CA GLU A 57 -15.95 -14.23 2.73
C GLU A 57 -16.27 -12.99 3.57
N GLN A 58 -16.76 -13.17 4.81
CA GLN A 58 -16.79 -12.09 5.79
C GLN A 58 -15.36 -11.75 6.22
N THR A 59 -14.94 -10.52 5.92
CA THR A 59 -13.57 -10.05 6.15
C THR A 59 -13.23 -9.98 7.64
N SER A 60 -12.18 -10.70 8.04
CA SER A 60 -11.32 -10.21 9.12
C SER A 60 -10.66 -8.90 8.65
N LEU A 61 -10.73 -7.84 9.46
CA LEU A 61 -10.09 -6.54 9.15
C LEU A 61 -8.56 -6.58 9.25
N SER A 62 -8.02 -7.71 9.71
CA SER A 62 -6.59 -7.94 9.85
C SER A 62 -6.06 -8.63 8.59
N ALA A 63 -5.25 -7.93 7.81
CA ALA A 63 -4.51 -8.55 6.71
C ALA A 63 -3.62 -9.68 7.28
N PRO A 64 -3.44 -10.79 6.57
CA PRO A 64 -2.58 -11.88 7.01
C PRO A 64 -1.13 -11.41 7.11
N GLU A 65 -0.60 -11.62 8.31
CA GLU A 65 0.71 -11.18 8.77
C GLU A 65 1.58 -12.40 9.02
N ASN A 66 2.79 -12.40 8.46
CA ASN A 66 3.80 -13.38 8.80
C ASN A 66 4.65 -12.82 9.93
N ARG A 67 4.68 -13.54 11.06
CA ARG A 67 5.48 -13.18 12.22
C ARG A 67 6.76 -13.99 12.23
N LEU A 68 7.89 -13.29 12.21
CA LEU A 68 9.23 -13.83 12.33
C LEU A 68 9.83 -13.36 13.65
N GLU A 69 10.57 -14.23 14.32
CA GLU A 69 11.22 -13.94 15.58
C GLU A 69 12.68 -14.35 15.51
N GLY A 70 13.51 -13.76 16.36
CA GLY A 70 14.95 -14.02 16.35
C GLY A 70 15.70 -13.25 17.42
N SER A 71 17.03 -13.34 17.35
CA SER A 71 17.96 -12.56 18.14
C SER A 71 18.72 -11.55 17.28
N TYR A 72 19.19 -10.48 17.89
CA TYR A 72 20.00 -9.49 17.20
C TYR A 72 21.23 -9.10 18.01
N THR A 73 22.31 -8.78 17.31
CA THR A 73 23.52 -8.17 17.88
C THR A 73 23.78 -6.85 17.18
N CYS A 74 24.28 -5.85 17.91
CA CYS A 74 24.59 -4.54 17.36
C CYS A 74 26.05 -4.21 17.63
N THR A 75 26.81 -3.94 16.56
CA THR A 75 28.21 -3.52 16.61
C THR A 75 28.33 -2.20 15.86
N GLU A 76 28.58 -1.12 16.59
CA GLU A 76 28.59 0.25 16.05
C GLU A 76 27.31 0.63 15.31
N THR A 77 27.33 0.53 13.98
CA THR A 77 26.20 0.80 13.09
C THR A 77 25.67 -0.45 12.40
N GLN A 78 26.32 -1.60 12.55
CA GLN A 78 25.88 -2.86 11.97
C GLN A 78 25.01 -3.62 12.97
N VAL A 79 23.87 -4.11 12.52
CA VAL A 79 22.95 -4.93 13.30
C VAL A 79 22.78 -6.26 12.58
N ASP A 80 23.19 -7.34 13.22
CA ASP A 80 23.05 -8.69 12.68
C ASP A 80 21.79 -9.32 13.25
N LEU A 81 20.86 -9.73 12.38
CA LEU A 81 19.59 -10.36 12.71
C LEU A 81 19.70 -11.86 12.45
N THR A 82 19.53 -12.65 13.49
CA THR A 82 19.47 -14.12 13.40
C THR A 82 18.05 -14.58 13.66
N PHE A 83 17.39 -15.09 12.63
CA PHE A 83 16.02 -15.57 12.71
C PHE A 83 15.97 -16.96 13.32
N ALA A 84 14.91 -17.23 14.09
CA ALA A 84 14.69 -18.54 14.73
C ALA A 84 14.53 -19.69 13.73
N ASN A 85 14.20 -19.39 12.48
CA ASN A 85 14.13 -20.36 11.38
C ASN A 85 15.51 -20.65 10.73
N GLY A 86 16.60 -20.13 11.28
CA GLY A 86 17.96 -20.27 10.74
C GLY A 86 18.35 -19.24 9.69
N GLY A 87 17.46 -18.31 9.34
CA GLY A 87 17.79 -17.17 8.47
C GLY A 87 18.76 -16.19 9.13
N PHE A 88 19.53 -15.50 8.31
CA PHE A 88 20.45 -14.45 8.74
C PHE A 88 20.29 -13.22 7.84
N GLU A 89 20.25 -12.03 8.44
CA GLU A 89 20.17 -10.78 7.70
C GLU A 89 20.99 -9.68 8.39
N GLN A 90 21.73 -8.93 7.59
CA GLN A 90 22.52 -7.81 8.09
C GLN A 90 21.77 -6.51 7.83
N ALA A 91 21.75 -5.66 8.84
CA ALA A 91 21.09 -4.39 8.84
C ALA A 91 22.06 -3.27 9.22
N HIS A 92 21.78 -2.05 8.75
CA HIS A 92 22.59 -0.87 9.03
C HIS A 92 21.74 0.16 9.76
N LEU A 93 22.16 0.53 10.97
CA LEU A 93 21.57 1.59 11.76
C LEU A 93 21.92 2.94 11.14
N ALA A 94 20.91 3.79 10.96
CA ALA A 94 21.13 5.15 10.52
C ALA A 94 22.00 5.93 11.54
N PRO A 95 22.93 6.79 11.11
CA PRO A 95 23.84 7.50 12.02
C PRO A 95 23.12 8.37 13.07
N ASP A 96 21.93 8.86 12.74
CA ASP A 96 21.07 9.66 13.60
C ASP A 96 20.18 8.82 14.53
N GLY A 97 20.22 7.49 14.39
CA GLY A 97 19.38 6.54 15.13
C GLY A 97 17.91 6.58 14.75
N THR A 98 17.55 7.22 13.64
CA THR A 98 16.15 7.38 13.20
C THR A 98 15.58 6.14 12.54
N GLY A 99 16.42 5.20 12.14
CA GLY A 99 15.95 3.99 11.47
C GLY A 99 17.01 2.94 11.26
N LEU A 100 16.58 1.84 10.65
CA LEU A 100 17.35 0.64 10.40
C LEU A 100 17.13 0.21 8.95
N GLN A 101 18.19 0.17 8.15
CA GLN A 101 18.16 -0.34 6.78
C GLN A 101 18.35 -1.86 6.81
N ILE A 102 17.37 -2.61 6.31
CA ILE A 102 17.38 -4.07 6.20
C ILE A 102 17.17 -4.43 4.73
N GLY A 103 18.21 -4.90 4.05
CA GLY A 103 18.18 -5.12 2.60
C GLY A 103 17.73 -3.84 1.85
N PRO A 104 16.67 -3.89 1.01
CA PRO A 104 16.13 -2.70 0.34
C PRO A 104 15.18 -1.86 1.22
N ASN A 105 14.79 -2.35 2.39
CA ASN A 105 13.76 -1.77 3.23
C ASN A 105 14.34 -0.85 4.30
N PHE A 106 13.81 0.37 4.42
CA PHE A 106 14.16 1.28 5.50
C PHE A 106 13.08 1.29 6.58
N PHE A 107 13.44 0.81 7.77
CA PHE A 107 12.57 0.77 8.93
C PHE A 107 12.77 2.04 9.76
N THR A 108 11.76 2.91 9.79
CA THR A 108 11.80 4.15 10.57
C THR A 108 11.42 3.86 12.01
N LYS A 109 12.17 4.39 12.98
CA LYS A 109 11.85 4.27 14.40
C LYS A 109 10.61 5.11 14.71
N VAL A 110 9.54 4.45 15.17
CA VAL A 110 8.26 5.10 15.48
C VAL A 110 8.00 5.24 16.97
N SER A 111 8.71 4.47 17.81
CA SER A 111 8.58 4.52 19.26
C SER A 111 9.84 3.97 19.93
N ASP A 112 10.29 4.60 21.01
CA ASP A 112 11.29 4.00 21.92
C ASP A 112 10.67 2.91 22.81
N SER A 113 9.35 2.94 22.99
CA SER A 113 8.62 1.92 23.74
C SER A 113 8.35 0.69 22.86
N THR A 114 8.56 -0.50 23.40
CA THR A 114 8.23 -1.76 22.75
C THR A 114 6.76 -2.18 22.94
N LEU A 115 6.02 -1.46 23.81
CA LEU A 115 4.67 -1.84 24.22
C LEU A 115 3.56 -0.97 23.61
N LEU A 116 3.84 0.31 23.31
CA LEU A 116 2.82 1.26 22.88
C LEU A 116 3.22 1.96 21.56
N PRO A 117 2.29 2.02 20.58
CA PRO A 117 2.49 2.85 19.39
C PRO A 117 2.53 4.33 19.78
N SER A 118 3.28 5.14 19.05
CA SER A 118 3.36 6.57 19.34
C SER A 118 2.02 7.28 19.11
N THR A 119 1.70 8.26 19.96
CA THR A 119 0.46 9.05 19.89
C THR A 119 0.31 9.81 18.56
N HIS A 120 1.43 10.19 17.94
CA HIS A 120 1.46 10.84 16.64
C HIS A 120 0.92 9.94 15.52
N ARG A 121 1.18 8.63 15.60
CA ARG A 121 0.71 7.64 14.65
C ARG A 121 -0.80 7.45 14.76
N LEU A 122 -1.32 7.36 15.99
CA LEU A 122 -2.76 7.23 16.20
C LEU A 122 -3.53 8.40 15.56
N LYS A 123 -2.99 9.63 15.65
CA LYS A 123 -3.58 10.80 15.00
C LYS A 123 -3.60 10.67 13.48
N LYS A 124 -2.46 10.31 12.86
CA LYS A 124 -2.38 10.11 11.40
C LYS A 124 -3.32 9.00 10.93
N ASP A 125 -3.35 7.88 11.64
CA ASP A 125 -4.23 6.74 11.35
C ASP A 125 -5.71 7.17 11.44
N MET A 126 -6.09 7.95 12.46
CA MET A 126 -7.44 8.51 12.57
C MET A 126 -7.81 9.43 11.40
N ASP A 127 -6.89 10.29 10.98
CA ASP A 127 -7.11 11.18 9.82
C ASP A 127 -7.28 10.37 8.52
N ASP A 128 -6.49 9.32 8.31
CA ASP A 128 -6.63 8.42 7.17
C ASP A 128 -7.95 7.65 7.20
N ILE A 129 -8.34 7.13 8.37
CA ILE A 129 -9.63 6.46 8.56
C ILE A 129 -10.79 7.42 8.26
N ALA A 130 -10.73 8.65 8.77
CA ALA A 130 -11.75 9.66 8.51
C ALA A 130 -11.84 10.00 7.01
N ARG A 131 -10.70 10.11 6.32
CA ARG A 131 -10.65 10.31 4.86
C ARG A 131 -11.23 9.12 4.11
N GLY A 132 -10.85 7.89 4.50
CA GLY A 132 -11.37 6.66 3.92
C GLY A 132 -12.90 6.55 4.07
N LEU A 133 -13.43 6.84 5.25
CA LEU A 133 -14.87 6.81 5.52
C LEU A 133 -15.64 7.87 4.70
N LYS A 134 -15.06 9.06 4.53
CA LYS A 134 -15.64 10.13 3.69
C LYS A 134 -15.71 9.73 2.21
N ILE A 135 -14.70 9.02 1.71
CA ILE A 135 -14.69 8.51 0.34
C ILE A 135 -15.72 7.37 0.20
N ALA A 136 -15.74 6.43 1.14
CA ALA A 136 -16.67 5.31 1.15
C ALA A 136 -18.14 5.75 1.22
N SER A 137 -18.47 6.76 2.04
CA SER A 137 -19.84 7.30 2.14
C SER A 137 -20.30 7.97 0.84
N THR A 138 -19.38 8.62 0.12
CA THR A 138 -19.66 9.21 -1.19
C THR A 138 -19.98 8.12 -2.22
N ILE A 139 -19.20 7.03 -2.26
CA ILE A 139 -19.40 5.91 -3.19
C ILE A 139 -20.66 5.10 -2.83
N GLY A 140 -20.86 4.79 -1.54
CA GLY A 140 -22.04 4.06 -1.05
C GLY A 140 -23.35 4.82 -1.28
N GLY A 141 -23.32 6.15 -1.17
CA GLY A 141 -24.47 7.00 -1.50
C GLY A 141 -24.83 7.00 -3.00
N ILE A 142 -23.85 6.85 -3.89
CA ILE A 142 -24.06 6.72 -5.33
C ILE A 142 -24.60 5.31 -5.66
N ALA A 143 -24.07 4.26 -5.03
CA ALA A 143 -24.53 2.88 -5.23
C ALA A 143 -25.98 2.64 -4.73
N MET A 144 -26.36 3.21 -3.58
CA MET A 144 -27.75 3.12 -3.08
C MET A 144 -28.74 3.87 -3.98
N LYS A 145 -28.33 4.99 -4.60
CA LYS A 145 -29.15 5.69 -5.60
C LYS A 145 -29.30 4.88 -6.89
N ALA A 146 -28.22 4.24 -7.37
CA ALA A 146 -28.30 3.35 -8.52
C ALA A 146 -29.16 2.10 -8.26
N ALA A 147 -29.05 1.48 -7.08
CA ALA A 147 -29.88 0.33 -6.70
C ALA A 147 -31.38 0.68 -6.62
N LYS A 148 -31.72 1.89 -6.14
CA LYS A 148 -33.11 2.35 -6.07
C LYS A 148 -33.70 2.67 -7.45
N THR A 149 -32.89 3.10 -8.42
CA THR A 149 -33.31 3.28 -9.82
C THR A 149 -33.59 1.94 -10.52
N ILE A 150 -32.90 0.85 -10.14
CA ILE A 150 -33.15 -0.47 -10.72
C ILE A 150 -34.39 -1.15 -10.09
N GLN A 151 -34.67 -0.94 -8.80
CA GLN A 151 -35.88 -1.50 -8.17
C GLN A 151 -37.21 -0.85 -8.62
N GLY A 152 -37.17 0.37 -9.18
CA GLY A 152 -38.36 1.04 -9.72
C GLY A 152 -38.79 0.58 -11.13
N GLY A 153 -37.97 -0.24 -11.82
CA GLY A 153 -38.19 -0.67 -13.21
C GLY A 153 -38.63 -2.12 -13.39
N ILE A 154 -38.89 -2.86 -12.30
CA ILE A 154 -39.24 -4.30 -12.33
C ILE A 154 -40.55 -4.59 -11.58
N GLN A 155 -41.58 -3.79 -11.82
CA GLN A 155 -42.93 -4.05 -11.30
C GLN A 155 -43.97 -4.05 -12.43
N SER A 156 -43.75 -4.88 -13.46
CA SER A 156 -44.82 -5.23 -14.42
C SER A 156 -44.47 -6.44 -15.30
N VAL A 157 -44.07 -7.58 -14.74
CA VAL A 157 -44.30 -8.89 -15.37
C VAL A 157 -44.16 -9.99 -14.31
N GLN A 158 -45.27 -10.32 -13.67
CA GLN A 158 -45.38 -11.50 -12.82
C GLN A 158 -46.52 -12.34 -13.41
N GLY A 159 -46.16 -13.47 -14.01
CA GLY A 159 -47.08 -14.34 -14.73
C GLY A 159 -46.44 -15.67 -15.14
N ASN A 160 -46.24 -16.54 -14.15
CA ASN A 160 -46.45 -18.00 -14.18
C ASN A 160 -45.59 -18.95 -15.06
N ALA A 161 -45.37 -20.15 -14.49
CA ALA A 161 -45.03 -21.46 -15.10
C ALA A 161 -43.55 -21.89 -15.27
N GLN A 162 -42.97 -22.40 -14.19
CA GLN A 162 -42.52 -23.79 -13.97
C GLN A 162 -42.38 -24.75 -15.18
N ASN A 163 -41.15 -25.09 -15.60
CA ASN A 163 -40.63 -26.46 -15.89
C ASN A 163 -39.20 -26.41 -16.50
N SER A 164 -38.28 -27.24 -15.99
CA SER A 164 -37.07 -27.71 -16.72
C SER A 164 -37.41 -29.03 -17.45
N PRO A 165 -36.55 -29.68 -18.28
CA PRO A 165 -35.20 -29.34 -18.77
C PRO A 165 -35.01 -29.53 -20.31
N GLU A 166 -34.06 -28.86 -20.96
CA GLU A 166 -33.28 -29.48 -22.05
C GLU A 166 -32.07 -28.63 -22.47
N THR A 167 -30.91 -29.29 -22.54
CA THR A 167 -29.66 -28.89 -23.17
C THR A 167 -29.81 -28.68 -24.67
N PRO A 168 -29.05 -27.73 -25.26
CA PRO A 168 -28.25 -28.12 -26.43
C PRO A 168 -26.77 -27.73 -26.29
N ASN A 169 -25.92 -28.71 -26.58
CA ASN A 169 -24.48 -28.58 -26.80
C ASN A 169 -24.13 -27.44 -27.77
N PRO A 170 -23.08 -26.64 -27.53
CA PRO A 170 -22.35 -25.98 -28.60
C PRO A 170 -21.38 -26.97 -29.26
N PRO A 171 -21.27 -27.00 -30.60
CA PRO A 171 -20.30 -27.85 -31.28
C PRO A 171 -18.87 -27.37 -31.05
N LEU A 172 -18.00 -28.33 -30.79
CA LEU A 172 -16.54 -28.19 -30.90
C LEU A 172 -16.16 -27.80 -32.33
N THR A 173 -15.35 -26.76 -32.47
CA THR A 173 -14.48 -26.60 -33.63
C THR A 173 -13.03 -26.61 -33.17
N THR A 174 -12.30 -27.57 -33.71
CA THR A 174 -10.85 -27.73 -33.63
C THR A 174 -10.21 -27.05 -34.84
N SER A 175 -9.20 -26.21 -34.62
CA SER A 175 -8.00 -26.12 -35.48
C SER A 175 -6.98 -25.09 -34.93
N THR A 176 -5.82 -25.60 -34.52
CA THR A 176 -4.50 -24.95 -34.48
C THR A 176 -3.97 -24.71 -35.91
N PRO A 177 -2.77 -24.12 -36.18
CA PRO A 177 -1.75 -23.44 -35.34
C PRO A 177 -1.41 -21.99 -35.83
N PRO A 178 -0.49 -21.26 -35.15
CA PRO A 178 -0.21 -19.85 -35.43
C PRO A 178 0.72 -19.66 -36.63
N VAL A 179 0.38 -18.72 -37.51
CA VAL A 179 1.28 -18.23 -38.56
C VAL A 179 2.01 -16.99 -38.03
N MET A 180 3.34 -17.10 -38.00
CA MET A 180 4.31 -16.03 -37.84
C MET A 180 3.95 -14.80 -38.68
N GLN A 181 3.86 -13.64 -38.04
CA GLN A 181 4.07 -12.37 -38.72
C GLN A 181 5.32 -11.68 -38.13
N PRO A 182 6.26 -11.26 -38.99
CA PRO A 182 7.55 -10.70 -38.60
C PRO A 182 7.43 -9.31 -38.00
N ALA A 183 8.33 -9.05 -37.06
CA ALA A 183 8.54 -7.78 -36.38
C ALA A 183 8.77 -6.62 -37.36
N PRO A 184 8.04 -5.49 -37.23
CA PRO A 184 8.47 -4.23 -37.78
C PRO A 184 9.61 -3.66 -36.94
N ALA A 185 10.67 -3.28 -37.65
CA ALA A 185 11.93 -2.76 -37.13
C ALA A 185 11.74 -1.56 -36.17
N GLN A 186 12.48 -1.63 -35.07
CA GLN A 186 12.69 -0.53 -34.14
C GLN A 186 13.43 0.61 -34.85
N PRO A 187 12.94 1.87 -34.79
CA PRO A 187 13.78 3.03 -35.03
C PRO A 187 14.77 3.17 -33.86
N VAL A 188 16.06 2.95 -34.15
CA VAL A 188 17.17 3.28 -33.26
C VAL A 188 17.31 4.80 -33.22
N GLN A 189 17.04 5.44 -32.07
CA GLN A 189 17.35 6.86 -31.84
C GLN A 189 17.74 7.12 -30.37
N PRO A 190 18.57 8.15 -30.11
CA PRO A 190 19.83 8.01 -29.35
C PRO A 190 19.70 8.07 -27.83
N SER A 191 20.65 7.42 -27.17
CA SER A 191 21.00 7.57 -25.76
C SER A 191 21.39 9.01 -25.44
N ILE A 192 20.50 9.73 -24.77
CA ILE A 192 20.82 11.01 -24.12
C ILE A 192 21.43 10.67 -22.75
N GLN A 193 22.69 11.08 -22.59
CA GLN A 193 23.47 11.03 -21.36
C GLN A 193 22.74 11.75 -20.21
N PRO A 194 23.01 11.40 -18.93
CA PRO A 194 22.52 12.13 -17.77
C PRO A 194 23.13 13.54 -17.74
N GLY A 195 22.41 14.49 -18.34
CA GLY A 195 22.59 15.91 -18.09
C GLY A 195 22.22 16.20 -16.64
N SER A 196 23.17 16.79 -15.92
CA SER A 196 23.01 17.37 -14.60
C SER A 196 21.68 18.15 -14.50
N PRO A 197 20.91 18.02 -13.41
CA PRO A 197 19.70 18.80 -13.27
C PRO A 197 20.06 20.29 -13.19
N ALA A 198 19.76 21.03 -14.26
CA ALA A 198 19.59 22.45 -14.21
C ALA A 198 18.48 22.73 -13.18
N GLN A 199 18.85 23.19 -11.98
CA GLN A 199 17.93 23.68 -10.98
C GLN A 199 17.07 24.79 -11.62
N PRO A 200 15.74 24.61 -11.74
CA PRO A 200 14.87 25.74 -11.91
C PRO A 200 14.85 26.48 -10.58
N ALA A 201 15.52 27.64 -10.55
CA ALA A 201 15.35 28.62 -9.50
C ALA A 201 13.84 28.88 -9.29
N GLY A 202 13.35 28.62 -8.08
CA GLY A 202 12.01 29.04 -7.65
C GLY A 202 10.91 27.97 -7.61
N ALA A 203 11.23 26.67 -7.53
CA ALA A 203 10.22 25.66 -7.19
C ALA A 203 9.65 25.93 -5.78
N ARG A 204 8.50 26.61 -5.70
CA ARG A 204 7.76 26.72 -4.44
C ARG A 204 7.06 25.40 -4.16
N PHE A 205 7.05 24.99 -2.90
CA PHE A 205 6.31 23.81 -2.45
C PHE A 205 5.12 24.26 -1.61
N CYS A 206 4.07 23.45 -1.59
CA CYS A 206 2.90 23.74 -0.78
C CYS A 206 3.20 23.51 0.70
N ASP A 207 3.01 24.52 1.55
CA ASP A 207 3.23 24.41 3.00
C ASP A 207 2.30 23.40 3.69
N GLN A 208 1.18 23.05 3.05
CA GLN A 208 0.20 22.11 3.61
C GLN A 208 0.44 20.65 3.19
N CYS A 209 1.08 20.38 2.05
CA CYS A 209 1.23 19.00 1.56
C CYS A 209 2.58 18.68 0.92
N GLY A 210 3.50 19.64 0.83
CA GLY A 210 4.83 19.45 0.25
C GLY A 210 4.86 19.29 -1.28
N ALA A 211 3.72 19.32 -1.97
CA ALA A 211 3.69 19.17 -3.43
C ALA A 211 4.28 20.40 -4.15
N PRO A 212 5.00 20.22 -5.27
CA PRO A 212 5.54 21.33 -6.05
C PRO A 212 4.41 22.19 -6.64
N LEU A 213 4.50 23.50 -6.42
CA LEU A 213 3.56 24.49 -6.93
C LEU A 213 4.05 25.05 -8.26
N ARG A 214 3.14 25.14 -9.23
CA ARG A 214 3.41 25.95 -10.43
C ARG A 214 3.27 27.44 -10.10
N VAL A 215 4.17 28.24 -10.65
CA VAL A 215 4.14 29.71 -10.54
C VAL A 215 2.81 30.28 -11.04
N GLY A 216 2.24 31.24 -10.30
CA GLY A 216 1.02 31.97 -10.67
C GLY A 216 -0.33 31.32 -10.28
N LYS A 217 -0.35 30.21 -9.53
CA LYS A 217 -1.60 29.61 -9.02
C LYS A 217 -1.95 30.09 -7.62
N ARG A 218 -3.24 30.35 -7.38
CA ARG A 218 -3.80 30.79 -6.08
C ARG A 218 -4.18 29.62 -5.14
N PHE A 219 -4.22 28.40 -5.68
CA PHE A 219 -4.58 27.17 -4.95
C PHE A 219 -3.66 26.01 -5.36
N CYS A 220 -3.37 25.12 -4.42
CA CYS A 220 -2.61 23.89 -4.65
C CYS A 220 -3.46 22.85 -5.39
N ASN A 221 -2.97 22.31 -6.50
CA ASN A 221 -3.67 21.26 -7.25
C ASN A 221 -3.75 19.91 -6.51
N ASN A 222 -2.90 19.69 -5.50
CA ASN A 222 -2.88 18.42 -4.77
C ASN A 222 -3.82 18.43 -3.55
N CYS A 223 -3.77 19.48 -2.72
CA CYS A 223 -4.58 19.53 -1.49
C CYS A 223 -5.68 20.62 -1.48
N GLY A 224 -5.78 21.47 -2.51
CA GLY A 224 -6.77 22.56 -2.57
C GLY A 224 -6.48 23.76 -1.67
N ALA A 225 -5.41 23.73 -0.88
CA ALA A 225 -5.03 24.84 0.00
C ALA A 225 -4.74 26.11 -0.79
N ARG A 226 -5.15 27.26 -0.25
CA ARG A 226 -4.84 28.57 -0.83
C ARG A 226 -3.35 28.84 -0.66
N VAL A 227 -2.68 29.17 -1.76
CA VAL A 227 -1.28 29.58 -1.79
C VAL A 227 -1.25 31.08 -2.05
N VAL A 228 -0.74 31.80 -1.07
CA VAL A 228 -0.58 33.26 -1.05
C VAL A 228 0.77 33.68 -1.61
#